data_AF-A0A914RJ54-F1
#
_entry.id   AF-A0A914RJ54-F1
#
_cell.length_a   1.000
_cell.length_b   1.000
_cell.length_c   1.000
_cell.angle_alpha   90.00
_cell.angle_beta   90.00
_cell.angle_gamma   90.00
#
_symmetry.space_group_name_H-M   'P 1'
#
loop_
_entity.id
_entity.type
_entity.pdbx_description
1 polymer ?
#
loop_
_entity_poly.entity_id
_entity_poly.type
_entity_poly.pdbx_seq_one_letter_code
_entity_poly.pdbx_strand_id
1 'polypeptide(L)'
;MATINVAKIRKSGRSMATKALIIQEYKRRLRDNVKSLNDNFINILSAAKINIDDAAHKNPIGRMTEYYTMKNEMAARAALMVS
;
A
#
# COMPACT_ATOMS: atom_id res chain seq x y z
N MET A 1 -30.09 37.15 -28.27
CA MET A 1 -28.71 37.14 -27.74
C MET A 1 -28.75 36.62 -26.31
N ALA A 2 -28.51 35.33 -26.11
CA ALA A 2 -28.52 34.74 -24.77
C ALA A 2 -27.26 35.19 -24.01
N THR A 3 -27.40 36.08 -23.04
CA THR A 3 -26.39 36.33 -22.01
C THR A 3 -26.29 35.10 -21.13
N ILE A 4 -25.64 34.05 -21.65
CA ILE A 4 -25.34 32.85 -20.88
C ILE A 4 -24.41 33.30 -19.76
N ASN A 5 -24.90 33.12 -18.55
CA ASN A 5 -24.36 33.66 -17.31
C ASN A 5 -22.91 33.14 -17.10
N VAL A 6 -21.91 33.91 -17.59
CA VAL A 6 -20.48 33.55 -17.60
C VAL A 6 -19.98 33.19 -16.20
N ALA A 7 -20.55 33.81 -15.16
CA ALA A 7 -20.29 33.48 -13.76
C ALA A 7 -20.74 32.07 -13.37
N LYS A 8 -21.88 31.58 -13.90
CA LYS A 8 -22.39 30.22 -13.67
C LYS A 8 -21.53 29.18 -14.39
N ILE A 9 -21.07 29.48 -15.62
CA ILE A 9 -20.12 28.63 -16.35
C ILE A 9 -18.77 28.56 -15.63
N ARG A 10 -18.23 29.70 -15.15
CA ARG A 10 -16.97 29.74 -14.39
C ARG A 10 -17.07 29.00 -13.04
N LYS A 11 -18.17 29.16 -12.29
CA LYS A 11 -18.41 28.38 -11.06
C LYS A 11 -18.53 26.87 -11.34
N SER A 12 -19.21 26.50 -12.43
CA SER A 12 -19.33 25.10 -12.88
C SER A 12 -17.96 24.51 -13.26
N GLY A 13 -17.16 25.23 -14.06
CA GLY A 13 -15.81 24.81 -14.45
C GLY A 13 -14.85 24.64 -13.28
N ARG A 14 -14.89 25.53 -12.28
CA ARG A 14 -14.10 25.40 -11.05
C ARG A 14 -14.52 24.17 -10.23
N SER A 15 -15.83 23.90 -10.11
CA SER A 15 -16.36 22.70 -9.45
C SER A 15 -15.94 21.42 -10.17
N MET A 16 -15.96 21.41 -11.50
CA MET A 16 -15.51 20.29 -12.32
C MET A 16 -14.00 20.03 -12.18
N ALA A 17 -13.17 21.08 -12.16
CA ALA A 17 -11.74 20.96 -11.91
C ALA A 17 -11.46 20.36 -10.52
N THR A 18 -12.19 20.80 -9.49
CA THR A 18 -12.08 20.23 -8.13
C THR A 18 -12.50 18.76 -8.10
N LYS A 19 -13.60 18.38 -8.76
CA LYS A 19 -14.02 16.97 -8.87
C LYS A 19 -12.97 16.12 -9.61
N ALA A 20 -12.36 16.64 -10.67
CA ALA A 20 -11.31 15.94 -11.40
C ALA A 20 -10.07 15.69 -10.52
N LEU A 21 -9.65 16.67 -9.74
CA LEU A 21 -8.54 16.52 -8.78
C LEU A 21 -8.86 15.48 -7.70
N ILE A 22 -10.08 15.49 -7.16
CA ILE A 22 -10.54 14.48 -6.19
C ILE A 22 -10.44 13.08 -6.81
N ILE A 23 -10.96 12.89 -8.03
CA ILE A 23 -10.91 11.59 -8.73
C ILE A 23 -9.46 11.15 -8.98
N GLN A 24 -8.59 12.07 -9.42
CA GLN A 24 -7.18 11.77 -9.64
C GLN A 24 -6.50 11.31 -8.35
N GLU A 25 -6.77 11.97 -7.23
CA GLU A 25 -6.22 11.60 -5.93
C GLU A 25 -6.75 10.25 -5.44
N TYR A 26 -8.04 9.96 -5.63
CA TYR A 26 -8.57 8.62 -5.36
C TYR A 26 -7.92 7.53 -6.21
N LYS A 27 -7.74 7.77 -7.52
CA LYS A 27 -7.06 6.83 -8.42
C LYS A 27 -5.61 6.60 -8.01
N ARG A 28 -4.91 7.66 -7.58
CA ARG A 28 -3.53 7.57 -7.08
C ARG A 28 -3.47 6.70 -5.83
N ARG A 29 -4.28 7.02 -4.81
CA ARG A 29 -4.35 6.24 -3.56
C ARG A 29 -4.70 4.78 -3.80
N LEU A 30 -5.64 4.49 -4.71
CA LEU A 30 -5.97 3.09 -5.06
C LEU A 30 -4.78 2.34 -5.65
N ARG A 31 -4.03 2.96 -6.58
CA ARG A 31 -2.82 2.33 -7.15
C ARG A 31 -1.75 2.11 -6.10
N ASP A 32 -1.53 3.09 -5.24
CA ASP A 32 -0.52 3.02 -4.18
C ASP A 32 -0.88 1.92 -3.16
N ASN A 33 -2.15 1.80 -2.79
CA ASN A 33 -2.65 0.76 -1.90
C ASN A 33 -2.51 -0.64 -2.51
N VAL A 34 -2.86 -0.82 -3.79
CA VAL A 34 -2.69 -2.11 -4.49
C VAL A 34 -1.21 -2.49 -4.57
N LYS A 35 -0.35 -1.53 -4.88
CA LYS A 35 1.11 -1.76 -4.90
C LYS A 35 1.63 -2.15 -3.52
N SER A 36 1.25 -1.41 -2.48
CA SER A 36 1.62 -1.70 -1.09
C SER A 36 1.19 -3.11 -0.68
N LEU A 37 -0.05 -3.50 -1.00
CA LEU A 37 -0.57 -4.84 -0.68
C LEU A 37 0.27 -5.93 -1.36
N ASN A 38 0.56 -5.76 -2.65
CA ASN A 38 1.38 -6.71 -3.41
C ASN A 38 2.81 -6.79 -2.87
N ASP A 39 3.45 -5.66 -2.59
CA ASP A 39 4.83 -5.59 -2.10
C ASP A 39 4.93 -6.24 -0.70
N ASN A 40 3.96 -5.99 0.19
CA ASN A 40 3.90 -6.64 1.51
C ASN A 40 3.69 -8.15 1.39
N PHE A 41 2.80 -8.59 0.51
CA PHE A 41 2.54 -10.02 0.27
C PHE A 41 3.78 -10.76 -0.25
N ILE A 42 4.47 -10.20 -1.24
CA ILE A 42 5.70 -10.80 -1.80
C ILE A 42 6.79 -10.92 -0.73
N ASN A 43 6.96 -9.90 0.11
CA ASN A 43 7.95 -9.93 1.18
C ASN A 43 7.62 -11.00 2.25
N ILE A 44 6.35 -11.14 2.62
CA ILE A 44 5.90 -12.22 3.52
C ILE A 44 6.20 -13.59 2.90
N LEU A 45 5.86 -13.80 1.62
CA LEU A 45 6.15 -15.06 0.92
C LEU A 45 7.66 -15.34 0.85
N SER A 46 8.47 -14.32 0.58
CA SER A 46 9.93 -14.48 0.52
C SER A 46 10.52 -14.84 1.89
N ALA A 47 10.04 -14.23 2.97
CA ALA A 47 10.48 -14.52 4.33
C ALA A 47 9.97 -15.88 4.85
N ALA A 48 8.79 -16.32 4.42
CA ALA A 48 8.20 -17.59 4.81
C ALA A 48 8.82 -18.81 4.11
N LYS A 49 9.65 -18.62 3.08
CA LYS A 49 10.34 -19.73 2.41
C LYS A 49 11.28 -20.42 3.40
N ILE A 50 10.91 -21.63 3.79
CA ILE A 50 11.75 -22.50 4.62
C ILE A 50 12.96 -22.92 3.78
N ASN A 51 14.14 -22.39 4.13
CA ASN A 51 15.38 -22.82 3.54
C ASN A 51 15.97 -23.92 4.43
N ILE A 52 15.89 -25.18 3.99
CA ILE A 52 16.24 -26.37 4.78
C ILE A 52 17.74 -26.36 5.14
N ASP A 53 18.55 -25.68 4.33
CA ASP A 53 19.99 -25.51 4.56
C ASP A 53 20.35 -24.37 5.52
N ASP A 54 19.37 -23.60 5.99
CA ASP A 54 19.62 -22.46 6.87
C ASP A 54 20.13 -22.92 8.24
N ALA A 55 21.19 -22.28 8.71
CA ALA A 55 21.81 -22.58 10.00
C ALA A 55 20.83 -22.38 11.17
N ALA A 56 19.81 -21.54 11.01
CA ALA A 56 18.70 -21.38 11.95
C ALA A 56 17.83 -22.64 12.08
N HIS A 57 17.68 -23.43 11.02
CA HIS A 57 16.98 -24.72 11.05
C HIS A 57 17.77 -25.78 11.83
N LYS A 58 19.11 -25.71 11.78
CA LYS A 58 20.03 -26.64 12.46
C LYS A 58 20.34 -26.24 13.91
N ASN A 59 20.20 -24.96 14.28
CA ASN A 59 20.39 -24.48 15.64
C ASN A 59 19.35 -23.39 16.00
N PRO A 60 18.15 -23.79 16.46
CA PRO A 60 17.05 -22.87 16.74
C PRO A 60 17.32 -21.92 17.92
N ILE A 61 18.21 -22.30 18.85
CA ILE A 61 18.47 -21.54 20.09
C ILE A 61 19.52 -20.44 19.86
N GLY A 62 20.46 -20.64 18.93
CA GLY A 62 21.53 -19.67 18.65
C GLY A 62 21.11 -18.42 17.87
N ARG A 63 19.87 -18.37 17.35
CA ARG A 63 19.38 -17.33 16.42
C ARG A 63 18.00 -16.78 16.79
N MET A 64 17.66 -16.79 18.07
CA MET A 64 16.36 -16.32 18.58
C MET A 64 16.08 -14.86 18.18
N THR A 65 17.09 -13.98 18.18
CA THR A 65 16.95 -12.57 17.77
C THR A 65 16.48 -12.42 16.32
N GLU A 66 17.05 -13.21 15.41
CA GLU A 66 16.72 -13.20 13.98
C GLU A 66 15.30 -13.75 13.77
N TYR A 67 14.96 -14.82 14.47
CA TYR A 67 13.62 -15.40 14.47
C TYR A 67 12.54 -14.38 14.91
N TYR A 68 12.74 -13.70 16.05
CA TYR A 68 11.78 -12.71 16.54
C TYR A 68 11.72 -11.46 15.65
N THR A 69 12.85 -11.02 15.11
CA THR A 69 12.90 -9.91 14.16
C THR A 69 12.05 -10.22 12.93
N MET A 70 12.29 -11.37 12.30
CA MET A 70 11.54 -11.81 11.12
C MET A 70 10.04 -11.97 11.42
N LYS A 71 9.69 -12.56 12.57
CA LYS A 71 8.30 -12.70 13.02
C LYS A 71 7.60 -11.34 13.17
N ASN A 72 8.26 -10.37 13.81
CA ASN A 72 7.71 -9.02 13.99
C ASN A 72 7.55 -8.30 12.65
N GLU A 73 8.51 -8.47 11.74
CA GLU A 73 8.47 -7.90 10.40
C GLU A 73 7.29 -8.44 9.58
N MET A 74 7.05 -9.76 9.64
CA MET A 74 5.90 -10.39 8.98
C MET A 74 4.57 -9.90 9.56
N ALA A 75 4.47 -9.79 10.88
CA ALA A 75 3.27 -9.29 11.55
C ALA A 75 2.98 -7.83 11.16
N ALA A 76 4.00 -6.98 11.12
CA ALA A 76 3.86 -5.59 10.70
C ALA A 76 3.41 -5.47 9.23
N ARG A 77 3.99 -6.26 8.33
CA ARG A 77 3.57 -6.29 6.93
C ARG A 77 2.14 -6.77 6.74
N ALA A 78 1.73 -7.81 7.46
CA ALA A 78 0.36 -8.30 7.42
C ALA A 78 -0.63 -7.23 7.91
N ALA A 79 -0.28 -6.48 8.96
CA ALA A 79 -1.08 -5.36 9.44
C ALA A 79 -1.26 -4.28 8.36
N LEU A 80 -0.18 -3.93 7.63
CA LEU A 80 -0.22 -2.94 6.54
C LEU A 80 -1.07 -3.35 5.33
N MET A 81 -1.42 -4.64 5.21
CA MET A 81 -2.31 -5.12 4.14
C MET A 81 -3.80 -4.99 4.48
N VAL A 82 -4.14 -4.90 5.77
CA VAL A 82 -5.53 -4.90 6.27
C VAL A 82 -5.94 -3.54 6.85
N SER A 83 -4.97 -2.66 7.11
CA SER A 83 -5.16 -1.28 7.60
C SER A 83 -5.48 -0.31 6.47
#